data_AF-A0A3D4CQ05-F1
#
_entry.id   AF-A0A3D4CQ05-F1
#
_cell.length_a   1.000
_cell.length_b   1.000
_cell.length_c   1.000
_cell.angle_alpha   90.00
_cell.angle_beta   90.00
_cell.angle_gamma   90.00
#
_symmetry.space_group_name_H-M   'P 1'
#
loop_
_entity.id
_entity.type
_entity.pdbx_description
1 polymer ?
#
loop_
_entity_poly.entity_id
_entity_poly.type
_entity_poly.pdbx_seq_one_letter_code
_entity_poly.pdbx_strand_id
1 'polypeptide(L)' 'GLDPDWHTKLPPVYAPAGRILMSEEIAAGALYWLDDATGPVSGCVVELEQYPAHGRNPDKVGL' A
#
# COMPACT_ATOMS: atom_id res chain seq x y z
N GLY A 1 25.01 -5.11 -7.27
CA GLY A 1 23.81 -4.83 -6.43
C GLY A 1 22.97 -3.77 -7.12
N LEU A 2 21.86 -3.36 -6.51
CA LEU A 2 21.07 -2.20 -6.96
C LEU A 2 21.70 -0.88 -6.47
N ASP A 3 21.35 0.24 -7.11
CA ASP A 3 21.78 1.58 -6.71
C ASP A 3 21.28 1.94 -5.30
N PRO A 4 21.96 2.78 -4.52
CA PRO A 4 21.55 3.12 -3.16
C PRO A 4 20.11 3.65 -3.03
N ASP A 5 19.59 4.29 -4.08
CA ASP A 5 18.26 4.92 -4.14
C ASP A 5 17.22 4.10 -4.91
N TRP A 6 17.49 2.82 -5.19
CA TRP A 6 16.62 1.94 -5.98
C TRP A 6 15.16 1.93 -5.49
N HIS A 7 14.94 2.04 -4.19
CA HIS A 7 13.64 2.01 -3.53
C HIS A 7 12.76 3.22 -3.88
N THR A 8 13.31 4.24 -4.53
CA THR A 8 12.60 5.43 -5.01
C THR A 8 12.23 5.37 -6.50
N LYS A 9 12.60 4.28 -7.19
CA LYS A 9 12.53 4.12 -8.65
C LYS A 9 11.77 2.85 -9.04
N LEU A 10 10.72 2.52 -8.30
CA LEU A 10 9.93 1.31 -8.55
C LEU A 10 8.97 1.53 -9.73
N PRO A 11 8.83 0.56 -10.65
CA PRO A 11 7.81 0.62 -11.69
C PRO A 11 6.40 0.72 -11.10
N PRO A 12 5.50 1.56 -11.67
CA PRO A 12 4.13 1.75 -11.18
C PRO A 12 3.29 0.47 -11.11
N VAL A 13 3.60 -0.53 -11.96
CA VAL A 13 2.94 -1.83 -11.96
C VAL A 13 3.18 -2.64 -10.67
N TYR A 14 4.24 -2.32 -9.93
CA TYR A 14 4.55 -2.93 -8.63
C TYR A 14 4.23 -2.01 -7.46
N ALA A 15 4.49 -0.71 -7.63
CA ALA A 15 4.26 0.31 -6.62
C ALA A 15 3.76 1.59 -7.31
N PRO A 16 2.44 1.83 -7.35
CA PRO A 16 1.86 3.01 -8.00
C PRO A 16 2.44 4.36 -7.58
N ALA A 17 2.97 4.49 -6.35
CA ALA A 17 3.65 5.71 -5.91
C ALA A 17 5.07 5.88 -6.51
N GLY A 18 5.56 4.89 -7.26
CA GLY A 18 6.90 4.87 -7.86
C GLY A 18 8.02 4.59 -6.86
N ARG A 19 7.69 4.28 -5.60
CA ARG A 19 8.65 4.06 -4.51
C ARG A 19 8.11 3.08 -3.48
N ILE A 20 8.97 2.61 -2.58
CA ILE A 20 8.52 1.81 -1.44
C ILE A 20 7.63 2.64 -0.51
N LEU A 21 6.71 1.96 0.18
CA LEU A 21 5.95 2.54 1.28
C LEU A 21 6.90 2.83 2.44
N MET A 22 6.79 4.02 3.04
CA MET A 22 7.65 4.44 4.14
C MET A 22 7.00 4.14 5.49
N SER A 23 7.83 3.98 6.52
CA SER A 23 7.37 3.69 7.90
C SER A 23 6.43 4.78 8.42
N GLU A 24 6.68 6.04 8.07
CA GLU A 24 5.86 7.19 8.46
C GLU A 24 4.45 7.11 7.86
N GLU A 25 4.31 6.55 6.65
CA GLU A 25 3.01 6.37 6.00
C GLU A 25 2.22 5.22 6.64
N ILE A 26 2.91 4.15 7.06
CA ILE A 26 2.30 3.06 7.85
C ILE A 26 1.81 3.61 9.19
N ALA A 27 2.63 4.42 9.87
CA ALA A 27 2.24 5.05 11.13
C ALA A 27 1.03 5.97 10.97
N ALA A 28 1.00 6.77 9.90
CA ALA A 28 -0.16 7.61 9.58
C ALA A 28 -1.44 6.78 9.33
N GLY A 29 -1.33 5.65 8.64
CA GLY A 29 -2.45 4.71 8.46
C GLY A 29 -2.93 4.08 9.78
N ALA A 30 -2.01 3.82 10.71
CA ALA A 30 -2.34 3.29 12.03
C ALA A 30 -3.06 4.32 12.92
N LEU A 31 -2.72 5.61 12.81
CA LEU A 31 -3.36 6.67 13.60
C LEU A 31 -4.88 6.71 13.41
N TYR A 32 -5.37 6.44 12.21
CA TYR A 32 -6.81 6.34 11.95
C TYR A 32 -7.46 5.33 12.91
N TRP A 33 -6.91 4.13 13.03
CA TRP A 33 -7.47 3.06 13.87
C TRP A 33 -7.30 3.27 15.37
N LEU A 34 -6.49 4.24 15.78
CA LEU A 34 -6.33 4.62 17.20
C LEU A 34 -7.31 5.72 17.61
N ASP A 35 -7.97 6.37 16.64
CA ASP A 35 -8.91 7.44 16.90
C ASP A 35 -10.25 6.88 17.42
N ASP A 36 -10.79 7.50 18.47
CA ASP A 36 -12.06 7.11 19.08
C ASP A 36 -13.24 7.13 18.08
N ALA A 37 -13.16 7.95 17.03
CA ALA A 37 -14.15 8.02 15.96
C ALA A 37 -14.23 6.74 15.11
N THR A 38 -13.25 5.84 15.23
CA THR A 38 -13.26 4.55 14.50
C THR A 38 -14.00 3.43 15.24
N GLY A 39 -14.48 3.66 16.46
CA GLY A 39 -15.40 2.73 17.13
C GLY A 39 -16.68 2.52 16.29
N PRO A 40 -17.23 1.29 16.21
CA PRO A 40 -16.96 0.08 16.99
C PRO A 40 -16.03 -0.93 16.30
N VAL A 41 -15.14 -0.49 15.38
CA VAL A 41 -14.34 -1.44 14.60
C VAL A 41 -13.30 -2.15 15.48
N SER A 42 -13.32 -3.48 15.47
CA SER A 42 -12.39 -4.31 16.26
C SER A 42 -12.17 -5.68 15.61
N GLY A 43 -11.04 -6.32 15.90
CA GLY A 43 -10.69 -7.66 15.40
C GLY A 43 -10.38 -7.73 13.91
N CYS A 44 -10.24 -6.58 13.24
CA CYS A 44 -9.92 -6.51 11.81
C CYS A 44 -8.41 -6.59 11.57
N VAL A 45 -8.05 -7.18 10.43
CA VAL A 45 -6.71 -7.09 9.85
C VAL A 45 -6.81 -6.17 8.65
N VAL A 46 -5.91 -5.18 8.57
CA VAL A 46 -5.87 -4.20 7.50
C VAL A 46 -4.52 -4.28 6.82
N GLU A 47 -4.53 -4.44 5.51
CA GLU A 47 -3.34 -4.48 4.68
C GLU A 47 -3.04 -3.08 4.14
N LEU A 48 -1.85 -2.57 4.44
CA LEU A 48 -1.35 -1.29 3.92
C LEU A 48 -0.35 -1.58 2.80
N GLU A 49 -0.85 -1.59 1.58
CA GLU A 49 -0.06 -1.87 0.39
C GLU A 49 -0.46 -0.96 -0.79
N GLN A 50 0.45 -0.77 -1.74
CA GLN A 50 0.18 0.12 -2.88
C GLN A 50 -0.51 -0.59 -4.05
N TYR A 51 -0.40 -1.92 -4.16
CA TYR A 51 -0.98 -2.67 -5.29
C TYR A 51 -1.44 -4.10 -4.92
N PRO A 52 -2.62 -4.23 -4.29
CA PRO A 52 -3.14 -5.48 -3.75
C PRO A 52 -3.36 -6.53 -4.83
N ALA A 53 -3.00 -7.77 -4.52
CA ALA A 53 -3.23 -8.92 -5.41
C ALA A 53 -4.71 -9.09 -5.77
N HIS A 54 -5.62 -8.82 -4.82
CA HIS A 54 -7.06 -8.91 -5.04
C HIS A 54 -7.61 -7.82 -6.00
N GLY A 55 -6.87 -6.74 -6.24
CA GLY A 55 -7.20 -5.68 -7.20
C GLY A 55 -6.57 -5.85 -8.58
N ARG A 56 -5.77 -6.90 -8.79
CA ARG A 56 -5.10 -7.20 -10.07
C ARG A 56 -6.09 -7.82 -11.04
N ASN A 57 -7.05 -7.04 -11.55
CA ASN A 57 -7.79 -7.41 -12.75
C ASN A 57 -6.95 -6.99 -13.97
N PRO A 58 -6.22 -7.91 -14.63
CA PRO A 58 -5.53 -7.55 -15.85
C PRO A 58 -6.55 -7.02 -16.87
N ASP A 59 -6.11 -6.05 -17.67
CA ASP A 59 -6.92 -5.50 -18.76
C ASP A 59 -7.53 -6.65 -19.57
N LYS A 60 -8.86 -6.77 -19.55
CA LYS A 60 -9.58 -7.83 -20.28
C LYS A 60 -9.64 -7.59 -21.79
N VAL A 61 -8.88 -6.63 -22.29
CA VAL A 61 -8.92 -6.24 -23.70
C VAL A 61 -8.28 -7.35 -24.53
N GLY A 62 -9.12 -8.18 -25.14
CA GLY A 62 -8.73 -9.30 -26.01
C GLY A 62 -9.31 -10.67 -25.67
N LEU A 63 -10.22 -10.79 -24.70
CA LEU A 63 -11.10 -11.97 -24.52
C LEU A 63 -12.43 -11.80 -25.25
#